data_AF-A0A1Y6G720-F1
#
_entry.id   AF-A0A1Y6G720-F1
#
_cell.length_a   1.000
_cell.length_b   1.000
_cell.length_c   1.000
_cell.angle_alpha   90.00
_cell.angle_beta   90.00
_cell.angle_gamma   90.00
#
_symmetry.space_group_name_H-M   'P 1'
#
loop_
_entity.id
_entity.type
_entity.pdbx_description
1 polymer ?
#
loop_
_entity_poly.entity_id
_entity_poly.type
_entity_poly.pdbx_seq_one_letter_code
_entity_poly.pdbx_strand_id
1 'polypeptide(L)'
;MRTILRSDIQTCLDKLDPIRRYDLVQLEAEIFNLFDDRELRKLPCLMERFLEDKTPPDPSGLYDGLAALEAQVYERWAIVDPYIYVDNDYRDEAPPEAFKCLLGYFDAEGVFIPKPSLSPLPRYCHSTDDASHLRITVVGYHLLLALSERQTDTMDYEFEARLHSVTGETISDYVSTDAPIAVVGATLTALAKGWSHPLGGYVVKDA
;
A
#
# COMPACT_ATOMS: atom_id res chain seq x y z
N MET A 1 -18.00 9.06 -5.79
CA MET A 1 -18.17 7.94 -4.85
C MET A 1 -17.92 6.65 -5.62
N ARG A 2 -16.82 5.95 -5.31
CA ARG A 2 -16.39 4.73 -5.99
C ARG A 2 -17.28 3.55 -5.62
N THR A 3 -17.46 2.59 -6.51
CA THR A 3 -18.11 1.30 -6.18
C THR A 3 -17.02 0.24 -6.03
N ILE A 4 -17.03 -0.50 -4.93
CA ILE A 4 -16.17 -1.66 -4.69
C ILE A 4 -17.08 -2.89 -4.69
N LEU A 5 -16.75 -3.90 -5.50
CA LEU A 5 -17.51 -5.14 -5.49
C LEU A 5 -17.06 -6.01 -4.32
N ARG A 6 -18.01 -6.64 -3.63
CA ARG A 6 -17.69 -7.58 -2.53
C ARG A 6 -16.83 -8.75 -3.01
N SER A 7 -16.97 -9.16 -4.27
CA SER A 7 -16.14 -10.17 -4.93
C SER A 7 -14.66 -9.78 -5.01
N ASP A 8 -14.36 -8.50 -5.23
CA ASP A 8 -12.98 -8.02 -5.35
C ASP A 8 -12.30 -8.02 -3.99
N ILE A 9 -13.04 -7.62 -2.94
CA ILE A 9 -12.59 -7.71 -1.55
C ILE A 9 -12.32 -9.17 -1.17
N GLN A 10 -13.23 -10.08 -1.53
CA GLN A 10 -13.06 -11.50 -1.27
C GLN A 10 -11.83 -12.07 -2.00
N THR A 11 -11.58 -11.65 -3.24
CA THR A 11 -10.39 -12.05 -3.99
C THR A 11 -9.09 -11.64 -3.28
N CYS A 12 -9.05 -10.44 -2.68
CA CYS A 12 -7.91 -10.02 -1.87
C CYS A 12 -7.80 -10.83 -0.57
N LEU A 13 -8.91 -11.13 0.11
CA LEU A 13 -8.94 -11.97 1.31
C LEU A 13 -8.41 -13.39 1.04
N ASP A 14 -8.82 -14.01 -0.07
CA ASP A 14 -8.38 -15.35 -0.45
C ASP A 14 -6.86 -15.42 -0.75
N LYS A 15 -6.26 -14.27 -1.10
CA LYS A 15 -4.81 -14.13 -1.33
C LYS A 15 -4.01 -13.81 -0.06
N LEU A 16 -4.67 -13.40 1.02
CA LEU A 16 -4.06 -13.24 2.35
C LEU A 16 -3.92 -14.58 3.10
N ASP A 17 -4.41 -15.69 2.52
CA ASP A 17 -4.34 -17.01 3.14
C ASP A 17 -2.86 -17.40 3.39
N PRO A 18 -2.45 -17.60 4.66
CA PRO A 18 -1.06 -17.87 5.05
C PRO A 18 -0.51 -19.19 4.48
N ILE A 19 -1.36 -20.08 3.94
CA ILE A 19 -0.94 -21.35 3.33
C ILE A 19 -0.24 -21.13 1.97
N ARG A 20 -0.46 -19.99 1.32
CA ARG A 20 0.00 -19.75 -0.05
C ARG A 20 1.06 -18.65 -0.08
N ARG A 21 2.25 -18.97 -0.57
CA ARG A 21 3.30 -17.97 -0.87
C ARG A 21 2.85 -17.12 -2.06
N TYR A 22 2.22 -15.99 -1.77
CA TYR A 22 1.83 -15.02 -2.77
C TYR A 22 2.83 -13.87 -2.87
N ASP A 23 2.87 -13.26 -4.04
CA ASP A 23 3.57 -12.00 -4.24
C ASP A 23 2.80 -10.89 -3.50
N LEU A 24 3.25 -10.56 -2.29
CA LEU A 24 2.64 -9.53 -1.46
C LEU A 24 2.57 -8.17 -2.18
N VAL A 25 3.52 -7.87 -3.07
CA VAL A 25 3.54 -6.61 -3.80
C VAL A 25 2.39 -6.55 -4.81
N GLN A 26 2.05 -7.67 -5.44
CA GLN A 26 0.88 -7.77 -6.31
C GLN A 26 -0.42 -7.62 -5.51
N LEU A 27 -0.49 -8.24 -4.32
CA LEU A 27 -1.65 -8.12 -3.45
C LEU A 27 -1.85 -6.67 -2.96
N GLU A 28 -0.77 -5.98 -2.58
CA GLU A 28 -0.82 -4.56 -2.21
C GLU A 28 -1.36 -3.69 -3.36
N ALA A 29 -0.97 -3.99 -4.60
CA ALA A 29 -1.46 -3.28 -5.79
C ALA A 29 -2.97 -3.50 -5.99
N GLU A 30 -3.44 -4.73 -5.77
CA GLU A 30 -4.87 -5.06 -5.85
C GLU A 30 -5.68 -4.40 -4.73
N ILE A 31 -5.16 -4.40 -3.49
CA ILE A 31 -5.79 -3.70 -2.36
C ILE A 31 -5.85 -2.19 -2.63
N PHE A 32 -4.77 -1.59 -3.13
CA PHE A 32 -4.75 -0.18 -3.51
C PHE A 32 -5.85 0.14 -4.54
N ASN A 33 -5.95 -0.69 -5.59
CA ASN A 33 -6.96 -0.55 -6.64
C ASN A 33 -8.40 -0.75 -6.14
N LEU A 34 -8.64 -1.25 -4.92
CA LEU A 34 -9.99 -1.22 -4.36
C LEU A 34 -10.44 0.22 -4.09
N PHE A 35 -9.53 1.11 -3.71
CA PHE A 35 -9.85 2.45 -3.22
C PHE A 35 -9.47 3.57 -4.19
N ASP A 36 -8.51 3.32 -5.07
CA ASP A 36 -7.91 4.31 -5.96
C ASP A 36 -8.00 3.82 -7.43
N ASP A 37 -8.25 4.73 -8.39
CA ASP A 37 -8.32 4.44 -9.83
C ASP A 37 -7.08 4.88 -10.61
N ARG A 38 -6.10 5.50 -9.95
CA ARG A 38 -4.86 5.88 -10.62
C ARG A 38 -4.20 4.66 -11.25
N GLU A 39 -3.67 4.85 -12.47
CA GLU A 39 -2.97 3.79 -13.18
C GLU A 39 -1.80 3.28 -12.34
N LEU A 40 -1.70 1.96 -12.21
CA LEU A 40 -0.52 1.31 -11.66
C LEU A 40 0.36 0.82 -12.79
N ARG A 41 1.66 1.05 -12.67
CA ARG A 41 2.66 0.60 -13.64
C ARG A 41 3.78 -0.16 -12.95
N LYS A 42 4.16 -1.30 -13.52
CA LYS A 42 5.40 -1.98 -13.15
C LYS A 42 6.59 -1.27 -13.79
N LEU A 43 7.58 -0.93 -12.97
CA LEU A 43 8.81 -0.28 -13.38
C LEU A 43 9.99 -1.22 -13.12
N PRO A 44 10.92 -1.37 -14.08
CA PRO A 44 12.19 -2.01 -13.81
C PRO A 44 13.02 -1.10 -12.90
N CYS A 45 13.40 -1.60 -11.74
CA CYS A 45 14.28 -0.94 -10.79
C CYS A 45 15.65 -1.62 -10.81
N LEU A 46 16.71 -0.80 -10.79
CA LEU A 46 18.06 -1.25 -10.53
C LEU A 46 18.31 -1.17 -9.03
N MET A 47 18.83 -2.25 -8.44
CA MET A 47 19.24 -2.24 -7.04
C MET A 47 20.59 -1.51 -6.91
N GLU A 48 20.57 -0.19 -6.75
CA GLU A 48 21.75 0.54 -6.29
C GLU A 48 21.89 0.30 -4.79
N ARG A 49 22.82 -0.60 -4.41
CA ARG A 49 23.28 -0.67 -3.02
C ARG A 49 24.03 0.62 -2.70
N PHE A 50 23.36 1.59 -2.11
CA PHE A 50 24.03 2.64 -1.35
C PHE A 50 24.76 1.95 -0.18
N LEU A 51 26.08 1.80 -0.31
CA LEU A 51 26.96 1.53 0.82
C LEU A 51 27.06 2.83 1.63
N GLU A 52 26.01 3.15 2.39
CA GLU A 52 26.16 4.03 3.55
C GLU A 52 26.90 3.23 4.63
N ASP A 53 28.08 3.73 4.99
CA ASP A 53 28.91 3.32 6.13
C ASP A 53 29.40 1.86 6.16
N LYS A 54 30.49 1.63 5.41
CA LYS A 54 31.77 1.06 5.87
C LYS A 54 32.50 0.50 4.66
N THR A 55 33.36 1.30 4.04
CA THR A 55 34.36 0.77 3.11
C THR A 55 35.27 -0.19 3.89
N PRO A 56 35.24 -1.50 3.64
CA PRO A 56 36.14 -2.41 4.33
C PRO A 56 37.57 -2.17 3.83
N PRO A 57 38.59 -2.34 4.68
CA PRO A 57 39.98 -2.03 4.34
C PRO A 57 40.59 -2.92 3.25
N ASP A 58 39.90 -3.99 2.83
CA ASP A 58 40.30 -4.85 1.71
C ASP A 58 39.22 -4.82 0.60
N PRO A 59 39.46 -4.10 -0.51
CA PRO A 59 38.49 -3.97 -1.59
C PRO A 59 38.33 -5.25 -2.44
N SER A 60 39.34 -6.13 -2.43
CA SER A 60 39.49 -7.16 -3.48
C SER A 60 38.40 -8.24 -3.46
N GLY A 61 37.90 -8.63 -2.29
CA GLY A 61 36.78 -9.58 -2.16
C GLY A 61 35.39 -8.95 -2.21
N LEU A 62 35.27 -7.62 -2.07
CA LEU A 62 34.00 -6.92 -2.16
C LEU A 62 33.54 -6.71 -3.60
N TYR A 63 34.48 -6.45 -4.52
CA TYR A 63 34.17 -6.20 -5.92
C TYR A 63 33.62 -7.44 -6.64
N ASP A 64 34.11 -8.64 -6.31
CA ASP A 64 33.56 -9.88 -6.89
C ASP A 64 32.14 -10.20 -6.39
N GLY A 65 31.84 -9.87 -5.13
CA GLY A 65 30.48 -9.99 -4.55
C GLY A 65 29.53 -8.87 -5.00
N LEU A 66 30.06 -7.66 -5.25
CA LEU A 66 29.32 -6.52 -5.80
C LEU A 66 28.99 -6.71 -7.28
N ALA A 67 29.92 -7.22 -8.09
CA ALA A 67 29.68 -7.55 -9.49
C ALA A 67 28.61 -8.66 -9.65
N ALA A 68 28.47 -9.55 -8.66
CA ALA A 68 27.38 -10.53 -8.61
C ALA A 68 26.02 -9.93 -8.18
N LEU A 69 26.02 -8.73 -7.58
CA LEU A 69 24.82 -7.96 -7.21
C LEU A 69 24.50 -6.86 -8.23
N GLU A 70 25.46 -6.48 -9.07
CA GLU A 70 25.29 -5.54 -10.18
C GLU A 70 24.24 -6.08 -11.16
N ALA A 71 23.14 -5.33 -11.26
CA ALA A 71 22.04 -5.50 -12.21
C ALA A 71 21.04 -6.66 -11.97
N GLN A 72 20.70 -6.99 -10.72
CA GLN A 72 19.38 -7.59 -10.49
C GLN A 72 18.31 -6.53 -10.76
N VAL A 73 17.77 -6.54 -11.99
CA VAL A 73 16.57 -5.80 -12.35
C VAL A 73 15.39 -6.48 -11.66
N TYR A 74 14.71 -5.75 -10.79
CA TYR A 74 13.48 -6.22 -10.17
C TYR A 74 12.34 -5.25 -10.51
N GLU A 75 11.12 -5.74 -10.57
CA GLU A 75 9.96 -4.90 -10.85
C GLU A 75 9.40 -4.30 -9.57
N ARG A 76 9.02 -3.02 -9.60
CA ARG A 76 8.18 -2.39 -8.58
C ARG A 76 6.93 -1.80 -9.19
N TRP A 77 5.82 -1.95 -8.49
CA TRP A 77 4.61 -1.18 -8.79
C TRP A 77 4.79 0.28 -8.38
N ALA A 78 4.39 1.20 -9.25
CA ALA A 78 4.30 2.62 -9.00
C ALA A 78 2.93 3.14 -9.41
N ILE A 79 2.44 4.12 -8.66
CA ILE A 79 1.24 4.87 -8.98
C ILE A 79 1.63 5.95 -9.99
N VAL A 80 0.91 6.01 -11.11
CA VAL A 80 1.10 7.02 -12.14
C VAL A 80 0.23 8.23 -11.80
N ASP A 81 0.86 9.31 -11.36
CA ASP A 81 0.21 10.57 -11.04
C ASP A 81 0.32 11.53 -12.22
N PRO A 82 -0.78 11.82 -12.94
CA PRO A 82 -0.75 12.73 -14.09
C PRO A 82 -0.59 14.21 -13.69
N TYR A 83 -0.82 14.52 -12.40
CA TYR A 83 -0.80 15.87 -11.87
C TYR A 83 0.31 16.04 -10.83
N ILE A 84 0.87 17.25 -10.79
CA ILE A 84 1.63 17.74 -9.64
C ILE A 84 0.84 18.86 -8.95
N TYR A 85 1.02 19.00 -7.65
CA TYR A 85 0.54 20.15 -6.90
C TYR A 85 1.64 21.21 -6.93
N VAL A 86 1.32 22.38 -7.48
CA VAL A 86 2.21 23.54 -7.44
C VAL A 86 1.71 24.43 -6.33
N ASP A 87 2.54 24.62 -5.31
CA ASP A 87 2.27 25.64 -4.30
C ASP A 87 2.50 27.01 -4.94
N ASN A 88 1.57 27.92 -4.72
CA ASN A 88 1.59 29.23 -5.33
C ASN A 88 2.25 30.22 -4.35
N ASP A 89 3.54 30.00 -4.08
CA ASP A 89 4.36 30.86 -3.21
C ASP A 89 4.49 32.31 -3.74
N TYR A 90 3.91 32.63 -4.89
CA TYR A 90 4.01 33.93 -5.58
C TYR A 90 2.84 34.88 -5.34
N ARG A 91 1.92 34.60 -4.41
CA ARG A 91 0.87 35.56 -4.03
C ARG A 91 0.93 35.84 -2.52
N ASP A 92 1.66 36.89 -2.16
CA ASP A 92 1.84 37.41 -0.80
C ASP A 92 0.53 37.72 -0.02
N GLU A 93 -0.65 37.64 -0.66
CA GLU A 93 -1.92 38.07 -0.06
C GLU A 93 -3.08 37.06 -0.16
N ALA A 94 -2.86 35.85 -0.70
CA ALA A 94 -3.90 34.80 -0.74
C ALA A 94 -3.44 33.55 0.04
N PRO A 95 -4.33 32.83 0.73
CA PRO A 95 -3.97 31.52 1.25
C PRO A 95 -3.46 30.63 0.10
N PRO A 96 -2.48 29.76 0.33
CA PRO A 96 -1.89 28.93 -0.71
C PRO A 96 -2.98 28.05 -1.33
N GLU A 97 -3.50 28.46 -2.48
CA GLU A 97 -4.36 27.64 -3.32
C GLU A 97 -3.46 26.73 -4.14
N ALA A 98 -3.21 25.53 -3.62
CA ALA A 98 -2.55 24.48 -4.37
C ALA A 98 -3.41 24.12 -5.59
N PHE A 99 -2.93 24.45 -6.79
CA PHE A 99 -3.61 24.07 -8.03
C PHE A 99 -2.95 22.83 -8.64
N LYS A 100 -3.80 21.94 -9.20
CA LYS A 100 -3.35 20.75 -9.92
C LYS A 100 -2.96 21.15 -11.34
N CYS A 101 -1.74 20.86 -11.76
CA CYS A 101 -1.32 21.04 -13.15
C CYS A 101 -0.79 19.74 -13.76
N LEU A 102 -0.92 19.60 -15.08
CA LEU A 102 -0.33 18.48 -15.81
C LEU A 102 1.18 18.66 -15.88
N LEU A 103 1.92 17.58 -15.58
CA LEU A 103 3.36 17.55 -15.76
C LEU A 103 3.71 17.04 -17.16
N GLY A 104 4.60 17.73 -17.86
CA GLY A 104 4.99 17.39 -19.22
C GLY A 104 5.84 18.47 -19.89
N TYR A 105 6.02 18.34 -21.19
CA TYR A 105 6.69 19.33 -22.04
C TYR A 105 5.97 19.43 -23.38
N PHE A 106 6.21 20.50 -24.13
CA PHE A 106 5.75 20.61 -25.51
C PHE A 106 6.88 20.20 -26.44
N ASP A 107 6.57 19.39 -27.46
CA ASP A 107 7.53 19.08 -28.53
C ASP A 107 7.75 20.27 -29.48
N ALA A 108 8.56 20.08 -30.52
CA ALA A 108 8.91 21.14 -31.46
C ALA A 108 7.70 21.62 -32.28
N GLU A 109 6.67 20.79 -32.40
CA GLU A 109 5.42 21.04 -33.10
C GLU A 109 4.34 21.66 -32.19
N GLY A 110 4.64 21.82 -30.90
CA GLY A 110 3.72 22.38 -29.91
C GLY A 110 2.69 21.37 -29.39
N VAL A 111 2.93 20.07 -29.55
CA VAL A 111 2.11 19.00 -28.95
C VAL A 111 2.57 18.77 -27.52
N PHE A 112 1.63 18.76 -26.58
CA PHE A 112 1.93 18.45 -25.18
C PHE A 112 2.21 16.94 -25.01
N ILE A 113 3.40 16.62 -24.52
CA ILE A 113 3.83 15.29 -24.14
C ILE A 113 3.77 15.18 -22.61
N PRO A 114 2.86 14.36 -22.05
CA PRO A 114 2.74 14.19 -20.61
C PRO A 114 3.96 13.45 -20.04
N LYS A 115 4.43 13.90 -18.89
CA LYS A 115 5.46 13.26 -18.08
C LYS A 115 4.87 13.04 -16.68
N PRO A 116 4.11 11.97 -16.46
CA PRO A 116 3.50 11.74 -15.15
C PRO A 116 4.56 11.53 -14.07
N SER A 117 4.22 11.92 -12.84
CA SER A 117 5.00 11.56 -11.65
C SER A 117 4.74 10.10 -11.31
N LEU A 118 5.75 9.43 -10.74
CA LEU A 118 5.65 8.03 -10.31
C LEU A 118 5.80 7.99 -8.80
N SER A 119 4.71 7.70 -8.10
CA SER A 119 4.69 7.62 -6.64
C SER A 119 4.83 6.16 -6.20
N PRO A 120 5.48 5.89 -5.06
CA PRO A 120 5.58 4.52 -4.54
C PRO A 120 4.19 4.01 -4.15
N LEU A 121 3.95 2.72 -4.41
CA LEU A 121 2.77 2.03 -3.90
C LEU A 121 2.86 1.92 -2.36
N PRO A 122 1.76 2.18 -1.62
CA PRO A 122 1.69 1.91 -0.18
C PRO A 122 1.94 0.44 0.14
N ARG A 123 2.66 0.17 1.23
CA ARG A 123 3.06 -1.18 1.62
C ARG A 123 2.23 -1.74 2.76
N TYR A 124 0.93 -1.92 2.53
CA TYR A 124 -0.04 -2.27 3.57
C TYR A 124 0.30 -3.54 4.35
N CYS A 125 1.03 -4.48 3.74
CA CYS A 125 1.33 -5.78 4.34
C CYS A 125 2.74 -5.83 4.97
N HIS A 126 3.51 -4.73 4.94
CA HIS A 126 4.91 -4.74 5.35
C HIS A 126 5.12 -4.57 6.85
N SER A 127 4.33 -3.71 7.50
CA SER A 127 4.41 -3.45 8.93
C SER A 127 3.02 -3.24 9.54
N THR A 128 2.91 -3.39 10.86
CA THR A 128 1.65 -3.14 11.58
C THR A 128 1.20 -1.67 11.47
N ASP A 129 2.14 -0.74 11.33
CA ASP A 129 1.84 0.69 11.15
C ASP A 129 1.25 0.92 9.75
N ASP A 130 1.85 0.34 8.71
CA ASP A 130 1.33 0.41 7.34
C ASP A 130 -0.08 -0.22 7.24
N ALA A 131 -0.28 -1.38 7.88
CA ALA A 131 -1.59 -2.03 7.96
C ALA A 131 -2.61 -1.16 8.73
N SER A 132 -2.16 -0.45 9.77
CA SER A 132 -3.01 0.48 10.52
C SER A 132 -3.38 1.71 9.68
N HIS A 133 -2.52 2.19 8.80
CA HIS A 133 -2.85 3.25 7.84
C HIS A 133 -3.97 2.82 6.89
N LEU A 134 -3.95 1.57 6.40
CA LEU A 134 -5.05 1.01 5.61
C LEU A 134 -6.35 1.00 6.45
N ARG A 135 -6.30 0.44 7.67
CA ARG A 135 -7.46 0.41 8.58
C ARG A 135 -8.07 1.79 8.75
N ILE A 136 -7.26 2.81 9.08
CA ILE A 136 -7.75 4.18 9.30
C ILE A 136 -8.37 4.75 8.02
N THR A 137 -7.80 4.46 6.86
CA THR A 137 -8.36 4.90 5.58
C THR A 137 -9.73 4.27 5.29
N VAL A 138 -9.89 2.98 5.62
CA VAL A 138 -11.09 2.21 5.32
C VAL A 138 -12.19 2.44 6.36
N VAL A 139 -11.92 2.14 7.63
CA VAL A 139 -12.93 2.15 8.71
C VAL A 139 -12.75 3.30 9.70
N GLY A 140 -11.69 4.11 9.55
CA GLY A 140 -11.38 5.23 10.43
C GLY A 140 -11.13 4.81 11.88
N TYR A 141 -11.39 5.75 12.79
CA TYR A 141 -11.32 5.51 14.23
C TYR A 141 -12.61 4.93 14.81
N HIS A 142 -13.60 4.58 13.98
CA HIS A 142 -14.90 4.07 14.44
C HIS A 142 -14.86 2.62 14.90
N LEU A 143 -13.92 1.82 14.37
CA LEU A 143 -13.70 0.45 14.81
C LEU A 143 -12.37 0.35 15.55
N LEU A 144 -12.37 -0.05 16.81
CA LEU A 144 -11.18 -0.23 17.64
C LEU A 144 -10.46 -1.51 17.24
N LEU A 145 -9.13 -1.43 17.07
CA LEU A 145 -8.29 -2.60 16.79
C LEU A 145 -7.82 -3.23 18.10
N ALA A 146 -8.07 -4.52 18.26
CA ALA A 146 -7.41 -5.36 19.26
C ALA A 146 -6.53 -6.37 18.51
N LEU A 147 -5.24 -6.40 18.83
CA LEU A 147 -4.29 -7.35 18.26
C LEU A 147 -3.75 -8.22 19.41
N SER A 148 -3.90 -9.53 19.28
CA SER A 148 -3.39 -10.50 20.24
C SER A 148 -2.50 -11.52 19.57
N GLU A 149 -1.47 -11.94 20.30
CA GLU A 149 -0.53 -12.97 19.88
C GLU A 149 -0.78 -14.24 20.72
N ARG A 150 -0.76 -15.39 20.07
CA ARG A 150 -0.91 -16.70 20.71
C ARG A 150 0.10 -17.68 20.13
N GLN A 151 0.81 -18.39 21.00
CA GLN A 151 1.63 -19.53 20.60
C GLN A 151 0.74 -20.75 20.34
N THR A 152 0.98 -21.41 19.21
CA THR A 152 0.28 -22.62 18.79
C THR A 152 0.92 -23.88 19.39
N ASP A 153 0.20 -25.01 19.29
CA ASP A 153 0.70 -26.32 19.73
C ASP A 153 1.98 -26.76 18.97
N THR A 154 2.25 -26.19 17.79
CA THR A 154 3.45 -26.45 16.97
C THR A 154 4.63 -25.54 17.29
N MET A 155 4.54 -24.71 18.35
CA MET A 155 5.51 -23.67 18.71
C MET A 155 5.58 -22.49 17.73
N ASP A 156 4.72 -22.46 16.70
CA ASP A 156 4.56 -21.30 15.83
C ASP A 156 3.69 -20.23 16.50
N TYR A 157 3.76 -18.99 16.02
CA TYR A 157 2.95 -17.88 16.52
C TYR A 157 1.82 -17.54 15.57
N GLU A 158 0.65 -17.27 16.13
CA GLU A 158 -0.51 -16.72 15.44
C GLU A 158 -0.86 -15.35 16.02
N PHE A 159 -1.18 -14.43 15.13
CA PHE A 159 -1.71 -13.11 15.43
C PHE A 159 -3.18 -13.08 15.06
N GLU A 160 -4.01 -12.69 16.02
CA GLU A 160 -5.43 -12.46 15.83
C GLU A 160 -5.69 -10.96 15.91
N ALA A 161 -6.17 -10.37 14.81
CA ALA A 161 -6.64 -9.00 14.78
C ALA A 161 -8.17 -9.00 14.82
N ARG A 162 -8.74 -8.24 15.75
CA ARG A 162 -10.18 -8.02 15.88
C ARG A 162 -10.50 -6.55 15.76
N LEU A 163 -11.53 -6.21 15.00
CA LEU A 163 -12.11 -4.88 14.93
C LEU A 163 -13.42 -4.86 15.72
N HIS A 164 -13.47 -4.00 16.73
CA HIS A 164 -14.62 -3.86 17.61
C HIS A 164 -15.34 -2.53 17.36
N SER A 165 -16.66 -2.51 17.48
CA SER A 165 -17.38 -1.25 17.62
C SER A 165 -17.02 -0.56 18.94
N VAL A 166 -17.37 0.72 19.07
CA VAL A 166 -17.19 1.47 20.33
C VAL A 166 -17.96 0.87 21.52
N THR A 167 -18.96 0.02 21.26
CA THR A 167 -19.72 -0.70 22.29
C THR A 167 -19.12 -2.07 22.62
N GLY A 168 -18.00 -2.45 21.99
CA GLY A 168 -17.26 -3.70 22.24
C GLY A 168 -17.72 -4.90 21.40
N GLU A 169 -18.66 -4.72 20.46
CA GLU A 169 -19.08 -5.80 19.56
C GLU A 169 -17.98 -6.10 18.55
N THR A 170 -17.58 -7.37 18.40
CA THR A 170 -16.64 -7.79 17.35
C THR A 170 -17.32 -7.71 15.99
N ILE A 171 -16.87 -6.78 15.17
CA ILE A 171 -17.35 -6.57 13.80
C ILE A 171 -16.65 -7.52 12.84
N SER A 172 -15.33 -7.65 12.97
CA SER A 172 -14.53 -8.57 12.18
C SER A 172 -13.34 -9.06 12.98
N ASP A 173 -12.83 -10.19 12.54
CA ASP A 173 -11.69 -10.89 13.09
C ASP A 173 -10.95 -11.59 11.95
N TYR A 174 -9.63 -11.72 12.09
CA TYR A 174 -8.79 -12.44 11.15
C TYR A 174 -7.54 -12.95 11.87
N VAL A 175 -7.14 -14.17 11.55
CA VAL A 175 -5.96 -14.83 12.14
C VAL A 175 -4.92 -15.07 11.05
N SER A 176 -3.66 -14.75 11.34
CA SER A 176 -2.53 -15.00 10.46
C SER A 176 -1.26 -15.28 11.26
N THR A 177 -0.27 -15.92 10.66
CA THR A 177 1.08 -16.05 11.23
C THR A 177 1.88 -14.74 11.18
N ASP A 178 1.32 -13.70 10.57
CA ASP A 178 1.93 -12.38 10.41
C ASP A 178 0.98 -11.25 10.85
N ALA A 179 1.45 -10.39 11.74
CA ALA A 179 0.65 -9.35 12.39
C ALA A 179 0.05 -8.31 11.40
N PRO A 180 0.82 -7.68 10.49
CA PRO A 180 0.26 -6.84 9.42
C PRO A 180 -0.81 -7.55 8.61
N ILE A 181 -0.60 -8.82 8.23
CA ILE A 181 -1.58 -9.61 7.47
C ILE A 181 -2.87 -9.80 8.26
N ALA A 182 -2.77 -10.05 9.57
CA ALA A 182 -3.95 -10.14 10.44
C ALA A 182 -4.75 -8.82 10.42
N VAL A 183 -4.08 -7.67 10.57
CA VAL A 183 -4.72 -6.35 10.57
C VAL A 183 -5.37 -6.03 9.21
N VAL A 184 -4.67 -6.29 8.10
CA VAL A 184 -5.22 -6.10 6.74
C VAL A 184 -6.42 -7.02 6.52
N GLY A 185 -6.32 -8.30 6.89
CA GLY A 185 -7.41 -9.28 6.76
C GLY A 185 -8.66 -8.89 7.56
N ALA A 186 -8.49 -8.46 8.82
CA ALA A 186 -9.61 -7.99 9.64
C ALA A 186 -10.27 -6.73 9.04
N THR A 187 -9.46 -5.82 8.48
CA THR A 187 -9.93 -4.60 7.81
C THR A 187 -10.73 -4.92 6.56
N LEU A 188 -10.21 -5.77 5.67
CA LEU A 188 -10.92 -6.21 4.47
C LEU A 188 -12.18 -7.01 4.82
N THR A 189 -12.17 -7.79 5.91
CA THR A 189 -13.36 -8.50 6.39
C THR A 189 -14.44 -7.55 6.91
N ALA A 190 -14.07 -6.47 7.62
CA ALA A 190 -15.02 -5.44 8.02
C ALA A 190 -15.63 -4.75 6.79
N LEU A 191 -14.79 -4.40 5.82
CA LEU A 191 -15.23 -3.80 4.56
C LEU A 191 -16.16 -4.74 3.79
N ALA A 192 -15.81 -6.02 3.70
CA ALA A 192 -16.65 -7.05 3.10
C ALA A 192 -17.97 -7.24 3.83
N LYS A 193 -18.08 -6.90 5.12
CA LYS A 193 -19.34 -6.86 5.88
C LYS A 193 -20.14 -5.56 5.69
N GLY A 194 -19.63 -4.62 4.89
CA GLY A 194 -20.28 -3.35 4.56
C GLY A 194 -19.88 -2.18 5.45
N TRP A 195 -18.88 -2.34 6.32
CA TRP A 195 -18.37 -1.22 7.10
C TRP A 195 -17.51 -0.29 6.24
N SER A 196 -17.84 0.99 6.26
CA SER A 196 -17.08 2.05 5.61
C SER A 196 -17.07 3.30 6.48
N HIS A 197 -15.94 4.01 6.48
CA HIS A 197 -15.88 5.34 7.07
C HIS A 197 -16.80 6.33 6.29
N PRO A 198 -17.51 7.27 6.93
CA PRO A 198 -18.37 8.24 6.23
C PRO A 198 -17.64 9.14 5.23
N LEU A 199 -16.35 9.40 5.45
CA LEU A 199 -15.47 10.09 4.49
C LEU A 199 -14.76 9.14 3.52
N GLY A 200 -14.94 7.82 3.70
CA GLY A 200 -14.50 6.83 2.73
C GLY A 200 -15.29 7.06 1.45
N GLY A 201 -14.64 7.58 0.42
CA GLY A 201 -15.28 8.00 -0.83
C GLY A 201 -15.83 6.86 -1.69
N TYR A 202 -16.28 5.75 -1.09
CA TYR A 202 -16.64 4.49 -1.74
C TYR A 202 -17.91 3.85 -1.15
N VAL A 203 -18.53 2.94 -1.90
CA VAL A 203 -19.66 2.10 -1.48
C VAL A 203 -19.39 0.66 -1.89
N VAL A 204 -19.66 -0.27 -0.98
CA VAL A 204 -19.57 -1.71 -1.25
C VAL A 204 -20.90 -2.19 -1.85
N LYS A 205 -20.83 -2.95 -2.94
CA LYS A 205 -22.00 -3.60 -3.55
C LYS A 205 -21.81 -5.09 -3.64
N ASP A 206 -22.93 -5.80 -3.55
CA ASP A 206 -22.99 -7.20 -3.96
C ASP A 206 -22.90 -7.25 -5.48
N ALA A 207 -22.02 -8.12 -5.99
CA ALA A 207 -21.87 -8.40 -7.41
C ALA A 207 -22.96 -9.38 -7.89
#